data_AF-A0A2N5K7B8-F1
#
_entry.id   AF-A0A2N5K7B8-F1
#
_cell.length_a   1.000
_cell.length_b   1.000
_cell.length_c   1.000
_cell.angle_alpha   90.00
_cell.angle_beta   90.00
_cell.angle_gamma   90.00
#
_symmetry.space_group_name_H-M   'P 1'
#
loop_
_entity.id
_entity.type
_entity.pdbx_description
1 polymer ?
#
loop_
_entity_poly.entity_id
_entity_poly.type
_entity_poly.pdbx_seq_one_letter_code
_entity_poly.pdbx_strand_id
1 'polypeptide(L)'
;EGLAWLKQVLDSDEAIEAKLRAKGLYWMAILANQQGDYRAAERSLGMSLAISQQAQDRYATGLALNALGVVANAQGEHDRARQWYTEGLALYRDLGDQERIATLLNNLGFTKLIQHEYAQARELLEESLQLSNALEDAQGKAFGLNNLGLVALRMNDLERAQSMLRDSLAQFWQLRDQRNCAEALEGLAELAVAQGHALRAAQLLAAASALRMGVGAVRNAYEQHQYLAIQAAISANLEAPDLALATIPGQGMSLEQAARYALGEGEWTS
;
A
#
# COMPACT_ATOMS: atom_id res chain seq x y z
N GLU A 1 -18.64 -41.06 -25.36
CA GLU A 1 -18.61 -39.87 -26.23
C GLU A 1 -18.25 -38.58 -25.46
N GLY A 2 -18.87 -38.27 -24.32
CA GLY A 2 -18.56 -37.06 -23.54
C GLY A 2 -17.12 -36.93 -23.01
N LEU A 3 -16.47 -38.04 -22.64
CA LEU A 3 -15.07 -38.03 -22.14
C LEU A 3 -14.03 -37.81 -23.25
N ALA A 4 -14.36 -38.20 -24.48
CA ALA A 4 -13.54 -37.90 -25.66
C ALA A 4 -13.71 -36.43 -26.08
N TRP A 5 -14.94 -35.89 -25.99
CA TRP A 5 -15.21 -34.46 -26.18
C TRP A 5 -14.53 -33.58 -25.12
N LEU A 6 -14.57 -33.98 -23.83
CA LEU A 6 -13.91 -33.25 -22.75
C LEU A 6 -12.37 -33.29 -22.86
N LYS A 7 -11.80 -34.43 -23.29
CA LYS A 7 -10.38 -34.51 -23.64
C LYS A 7 -10.04 -33.65 -24.85
N GLN A 8 -10.87 -33.66 -25.89
CA GLN A 8 -10.65 -32.86 -27.10
C GLN A 8 -10.78 -31.35 -26.84
N VAL A 9 -11.60 -30.92 -25.88
CA VAL A 9 -11.69 -29.52 -25.39
C VAL A 9 -10.48 -29.14 -24.53
N LEU A 10 -9.95 -30.06 -23.72
CA LEU A 10 -8.74 -29.83 -22.90
C LEU A 10 -7.44 -29.90 -23.72
N ASP A 11 -7.41 -30.70 -24.78
CA ASP A 11 -6.29 -30.85 -25.72
C ASP A 11 -6.26 -29.72 -26.78
N SER A 12 -7.22 -28.78 -26.78
CA SER A 12 -7.38 -27.76 -27.84
C SER A 12 -7.30 -26.30 -27.39
N ASP A 13 -6.82 -25.97 -26.19
CA ASP A 13 -6.88 -24.56 -25.76
C ASP A 13 -5.58 -24.05 -25.14
N GLU A 14 -4.52 -23.98 -25.97
CA GLU A 14 -3.29 -23.22 -25.70
C GLU A 14 -3.60 -21.81 -25.15
N ALA A 15 -4.75 -21.21 -25.53
CA ALA A 15 -5.17 -19.91 -25.03
C ALA A 15 -5.72 -19.96 -23.59
N ILE A 16 -6.48 -20.99 -23.20
CA ILE A 16 -6.86 -21.19 -21.78
C ILE A 16 -5.62 -21.47 -20.93
N GLU A 17 -4.72 -22.32 -21.41
CA GLU A 17 -3.47 -22.62 -20.70
C GLU A 17 -2.61 -21.35 -20.54
N ALA A 18 -2.50 -20.54 -21.59
CA ALA A 18 -1.81 -19.25 -21.56
C ALA A 18 -2.43 -18.29 -20.52
N LYS A 19 -3.76 -18.14 -20.50
CA LYS A 19 -4.44 -17.27 -19.53
C LYS A 19 -4.26 -17.75 -18.08
N LEU A 20 -4.35 -19.06 -17.85
CA LEU A 20 -4.10 -19.65 -16.53
C LEU A 20 -2.63 -19.45 -16.11
N ARG A 21 -1.68 -19.65 -17.03
CA ARG A 21 -0.26 -19.41 -16.81
C ARG A 21 0.03 -17.95 -16.47
N ALA A 22 -0.58 -17.00 -17.19
CA ALA A 22 -0.44 -15.58 -16.91
C ALA A 22 -0.94 -15.23 -15.50
N LYS A 23 -2.10 -15.76 -15.09
CA LYS A 23 -2.65 -15.58 -13.73
C LYS A 23 -1.77 -16.23 -12.66
N GLY A 24 -1.25 -17.43 -12.92
CA GLY A 24 -0.33 -18.12 -12.01
C GLY A 24 0.94 -17.31 -11.78
N LEU A 25 1.56 -16.81 -12.85
CA LEU A 25 2.73 -15.94 -12.79
C LEU A 25 2.45 -14.63 -12.05
N TYR A 26 1.27 -14.03 -12.27
CA TYR A 26 0.83 -12.85 -11.53
C TYR A 26 0.79 -13.13 -10.01
N TRP A 27 0.12 -14.20 -9.58
CA TRP A 27 0.03 -14.52 -8.14
C TRP A 27 1.38 -14.90 -7.52
N MET A 28 2.23 -15.62 -8.26
CA MET A 28 3.61 -15.87 -7.84
C MET A 28 4.37 -14.57 -7.60
N ALA A 29 4.17 -13.58 -8.47
CA ALA A 29 4.81 -12.28 -8.32
C ALA A 29 4.27 -11.48 -7.12
N ILE A 30 2.96 -11.52 -6.87
CA ILE A 30 2.38 -10.89 -5.67
C ILE A 30 3.01 -11.47 -4.40
N LEU A 31 3.17 -12.80 -4.34
CA LEU A 31 3.83 -13.46 -3.21
C LEU A 31 5.31 -13.08 -3.09
N ALA A 32 6.05 -13.07 -4.21
CA ALA A 32 7.45 -12.64 -4.23
C ALA A 32 7.61 -11.19 -3.76
N ASN A 33 6.73 -10.29 -4.21
CA ASN A 33 6.70 -8.89 -3.79
C ASN A 33 6.41 -8.75 -2.29
N GLN A 34 5.50 -9.55 -1.73
CA GLN A 34 5.22 -9.56 -0.29
C GLN A 34 6.44 -9.98 0.54
N GLN A 35 7.29 -10.86 -0.01
CA GLN A 35 8.54 -11.28 0.61
C GLN A 35 9.71 -10.31 0.37
N GLY A 36 9.49 -9.24 -0.40
CA GLY A 36 10.53 -8.28 -0.78
C GLY A 36 11.44 -8.75 -1.92
N ASP A 37 11.15 -9.90 -2.57
CA ASP A 37 11.87 -10.35 -3.76
C ASP A 37 11.32 -9.65 -5.02
N TYR A 38 11.63 -8.36 -5.13
CA TYR A 38 11.19 -7.53 -6.25
C TYR A 38 11.73 -8.01 -7.60
N ARG A 39 12.91 -8.65 -7.63
CA ARG A 39 13.49 -9.20 -8.87
C ARG A 39 12.73 -10.43 -9.37
N ALA A 40 12.33 -11.33 -8.48
CA ALA A 40 11.45 -12.44 -8.86
C ALA A 40 10.07 -11.92 -9.28
N ALA A 41 9.52 -10.95 -8.55
CA ALA A 41 8.23 -10.34 -8.88
C ALA A 41 8.24 -9.70 -10.28
N GLU A 42 9.23 -8.86 -10.59
CA GLU A 42 9.35 -8.20 -11.89
C GLU A 42 9.47 -9.22 -13.04
N ARG A 43 10.28 -10.28 -12.87
CA ARG A 43 10.40 -11.34 -13.89
C ARG A 43 9.08 -12.06 -14.14
N SER A 44 8.40 -12.50 -13.08
CA SER A 44 7.12 -13.20 -13.19
C SER A 44 6.03 -12.31 -13.79
N LEU A 45 6.00 -11.03 -13.42
CA LEU A 45 5.06 -10.06 -13.99
C LEU A 45 5.37 -9.73 -15.45
N GLY A 46 6.64 -9.62 -15.83
CA GLY A 46 7.03 -9.43 -17.23
C GLY A 46 6.56 -10.58 -18.11
N MET A 47 6.68 -11.83 -17.62
CA MET A 47 6.14 -13.00 -18.31
C MET A 47 4.59 -13.00 -18.34
N SER A 48 3.94 -12.64 -17.22
CA SER A 48 2.48 -12.52 -17.15
C SER A 48 1.95 -11.49 -18.14
N LEU A 49 2.60 -10.32 -18.21
CA LEU A 49 2.29 -9.24 -19.13
C LEU A 49 2.41 -9.71 -20.58
N ALA A 50 3.55 -10.28 -20.96
CA ALA A 50 3.79 -10.76 -22.32
C ALA A 50 2.74 -11.79 -22.77
N ILE A 51 2.40 -12.75 -21.90
CA ILE A 51 1.40 -13.78 -22.20
C ILE A 51 0.01 -13.16 -22.31
N SER A 52 -0.37 -12.25 -21.40
CA SER A 52 -1.68 -11.59 -21.45
C SER A 52 -1.86 -10.74 -22.71
N GLN A 53 -0.81 -10.05 -23.15
CA GLN A 53 -0.82 -9.26 -24.38
C GLN A 53 -0.94 -10.16 -25.63
N GLN A 54 -0.19 -11.27 -25.68
CA GLN A 54 -0.30 -12.25 -26.77
C GLN A 54 -1.70 -12.88 -26.84
N ALA A 55 -2.30 -13.16 -25.68
CA ALA A 55 -3.65 -13.68 -25.57
C ALA A 55 -4.75 -12.61 -25.75
N GLN A 56 -4.37 -11.34 -25.98
CA GLN A 56 -5.25 -10.18 -26.05
C GLN A 56 -6.19 -10.05 -24.84
N ASP A 57 -5.76 -10.52 -23.68
CA ASP A 57 -6.50 -10.44 -22.42
C ASP A 57 -6.22 -9.08 -21.76
N ARG A 58 -6.95 -8.06 -22.23
CA ARG A 58 -6.79 -6.66 -21.76
C ARG A 58 -6.94 -6.53 -20.25
N TYR A 59 -7.81 -7.31 -19.63
CA TYR A 59 -8.03 -7.29 -18.19
C TYR A 59 -6.79 -7.82 -17.45
N ALA A 60 -6.26 -8.98 -17.85
CA ALA A 60 -5.04 -9.52 -17.27
C ALA A 60 -3.81 -8.64 -17.53
N THR A 61 -3.73 -8.00 -18.71
CA THR A 61 -2.70 -7.00 -19.02
C THR A 61 -2.74 -5.83 -18.05
N GLY A 62 -3.94 -5.28 -17.77
CA GLY A 62 -4.11 -4.22 -16.77
C GLY A 62 -3.67 -4.63 -15.36
N LEU A 63 -3.93 -5.88 -14.94
CA LEU A 63 -3.47 -6.40 -13.65
C LEU A 63 -1.93 -6.48 -13.58
N ALA A 64 -1.30 -7.02 -14.63
CA ALA A 64 0.15 -7.14 -14.70
C ALA A 64 0.83 -5.77 -14.69
N LEU A 65 0.31 -4.80 -15.44
CA LEU A 65 0.79 -3.42 -15.46
C LEU A 65 0.69 -2.75 -14.08
N ASN A 66 -0.45 -2.86 -13.40
CA ASN A 66 -0.60 -2.33 -12.06
C ASN A 66 0.44 -2.93 -11.10
N ALA A 67 0.60 -4.26 -11.09
CA ALA A 67 1.56 -4.92 -10.21
C ALA A 67 3.02 -4.58 -10.56
N LEU A 68 3.35 -4.41 -11.84
CA LEU A 68 4.68 -3.92 -12.26
C LEU A 68 4.93 -2.51 -11.73
N GLY A 69 3.91 -1.65 -11.75
CA GLY A 69 4.02 -0.32 -11.17
C GLY A 69 4.29 -0.35 -9.66
N VAL A 70 3.63 -1.26 -8.93
CA VAL A 70 3.85 -1.43 -7.48
C VAL A 70 5.28 -1.87 -7.20
N VAL A 71 5.78 -2.86 -7.93
CA VAL A 71 7.15 -3.37 -7.80
C VAL A 71 8.17 -2.28 -8.16
N ALA A 72 7.97 -1.57 -9.26
CA ALA A 72 8.84 -0.46 -9.68
C ALA A 72 8.91 0.65 -8.61
N ASN A 73 7.78 1.05 -8.04
CA ASN A 73 7.75 2.01 -6.93
C ASN A 73 8.53 1.50 -5.71
N ALA A 74 8.36 0.23 -5.33
CA ALA A 74 9.06 -0.37 -4.19
C ALA A 74 10.59 -0.40 -4.39
N GLN A 75 11.04 -0.45 -5.66
CA GLN A 75 12.45 -0.38 -6.07
C GLN A 75 12.97 1.05 -6.27
N GLY A 76 12.12 2.08 -6.12
CA GLY A 76 12.49 3.49 -6.35
C GLY A 76 12.42 3.94 -7.82
N GLU A 77 11.89 3.11 -8.71
CA GLU A 77 11.79 3.37 -10.15
C GLU A 77 10.49 4.09 -10.51
N HIS A 78 10.29 5.26 -9.91
CA HIS A 78 9.01 6.00 -9.94
C HIS A 78 8.54 6.39 -11.35
N ASP A 79 9.45 6.70 -12.27
CA ASP A 79 9.10 7.00 -13.66
C ASP A 79 8.57 5.77 -14.40
N ARG A 80 9.17 4.58 -14.17
CA ARG A 80 8.65 3.31 -14.71
C ARG A 80 7.32 2.97 -14.10
N ALA A 81 7.15 3.16 -12.79
CA ALA A 81 5.89 2.95 -12.10
C ALA A 81 4.76 3.81 -12.72
N ARG A 82 5.02 5.11 -12.93
CA ARG A 82 4.08 6.02 -13.58
C ARG A 82 3.69 5.55 -14.99
N GLN A 83 4.66 5.09 -15.80
CA GLN A 83 4.38 4.55 -17.14
C GLN A 83 3.43 3.36 -17.07
N TRP A 84 3.74 2.37 -16.23
CA TRP A 84 2.90 1.17 -16.08
C TRP A 84 1.50 1.49 -15.56
N TYR A 85 1.37 2.34 -14.54
CA TYR A 85 0.07 2.73 -14.04
C TYR A 85 -0.75 3.51 -15.07
N THR A 86 -0.11 4.39 -15.86
CA THR A 86 -0.80 5.18 -16.89
C THR A 86 -1.34 4.27 -18.00
N GLU A 87 -0.55 3.29 -18.44
CA GLU A 87 -0.98 2.30 -19.43
C GLU A 87 -2.13 1.44 -18.90
N GLY A 88 -2.02 0.95 -17.66
CA GLY A 88 -3.09 0.20 -17.01
C GLY A 88 -4.37 1.02 -16.84
N LEU A 89 -4.24 2.31 -16.53
CA LEU A 89 -5.38 3.21 -16.32
C LEU A 89 -6.14 3.45 -17.62
N ALA A 90 -5.42 3.63 -18.73
CA ALA A 90 -6.02 3.72 -20.05
C ALA A 90 -6.80 2.44 -20.40
N LEU A 91 -6.24 1.26 -20.13
CA LEU A 91 -6.93 -0.01 -20.36
C LEU A 91 -8.22 -0.15 -19.53
N TYR A 92 -8.18 0.16 -18.23
CA TYR A 92 -9.36 0.01 -17.39
C TYR A 92 -10.42 1.09 -17.65
N ARG A 93 -10.02 2.29 -18.10
CA ARG A 93 -10.97 3.29 -18.63
C ARG A 93 -11.71 2.78 -19.85
N ASP A 94 -11.01 2.16 -20.80
CA ASP A 94 -11.65 1.56 -21.98
C ASP A 94 -12.58 0.38 -21.62
N LEU A 95 -12.26 -0.35 -20.55
CA LEU A 95 -13.07 -1.47 -20.05
C LEU A 95 -14.23 -1.00 -19.14
N GLY A 96 -14.22 0.25 -18.69
CA GLY A 96 -15.20 0.79 -17.74
C GLY A 96 -15.06 0.25 -16.31
N ASP A 97 -13.92 -0.32 -15.94
CA ASP A 97 -13.70 -0.93 -14.63
C ASP A 97 -13.35 0.13 -13.57
N GLN A 98 -14.37 0.61 -12.86
CA GLN A 98 -14.23 1.69 -11.87
C GLN A 98 -13.36 1.31 -10.66
N GLU A 99 -13.38 0.03 -10.23
CA GLU A 99 -12.57 -0.44 -9.09
C GLU A 99 -11.08 -0.36 -9.42
N ARG A 100 -10.70 -0.83 -10.61
CA ARG A 100 -9.31 -0.81 -11.07
C ARG A 100 -8.84 0.60 -11.41
N ILE A 101 -9.74 1.45 -11.93
CA ILE A 101 -9.47 2.89 -12.11
C ILE A 101 -9.14 3.54 -10.76
N ALA A 102 -9.98 3.35 -9.73
CA ALA A 102 -9.74 3.90 -8.40
C ALA A 102 -8.39 3.44 -7.82
N THR A 103 -8.08 2.15 -7.95
CA THR A 103 -6.79 1.58 -7.50
C THR A 103 -5.59 2.26 -8.19
N LEU A 104 -5.65 2.44 -9.51
CA LEU A 104 -4.55 3.03 -10.28
C LEU A 104 -4.39 4.53 -10.03
N LEU A 105 -5.49 5.25 -9.84
CA LEU A 105 -5.46 6.66 -9.42
C LEU A 105 -4.81 6.80 -8.05
N ASN A 106 -5.14 5.91 -7.09
CA ASN A 106 -4.48 5.89 -5.79
C ASN A 106 -2.97 5.67 -5.92
N ASN A 107 -2.56 4.69 -6.74
CA ASN A 107 -1.16 4.35 -6.93
C ASN A 107 -0.38 5.45 -7.65
N LEU A 108 -0.96 6.11 -8.66
CA LEU A 108 -0.39 7.28 -9.32
C LEU A 108 -0.27 8.46 -8.35
N GLY A 109 -1.30 8.71 -7.53
CA GLY A 109 -1.29 9.73 -6.49
C GLY A 109 -0.17 9.50 -5.47
N PHE A 110 0.03 8.26 -5.05
CA PHE A 110 1.15 7.88 -4.19
C PHE A 110 2.52 8.07 -4.87
N THR A 111 2.66 7.71 -6.15
CA THR A 111 3.89 8.02 -6.91
C THR A 111 4.17 9.52 -6.94
N LYS A 112 3.13 10.36 -7.15
CA LYS A 112 3.26 11.82 -7.13
C LYS A 112 3.65 12.36 -5.75
N LEU A 113 3.12 11.77 -4.68
CA LEU A 113 3.55 12.07 -3.30
C LEU A 113 5.05 11.81 -3.12
N ILE A 114 5.55 10.66 -3.55
CA ILE A 114 6.99 10.32 -3.46
C ILE A 114 7.85 11.28 -4.30
N GLN A 115 7.33 11.71 -5.45
CA GLN A 115 8.00 12.68 -6.34
C GLN A 115 7.89 14.14 -5.86
N HIS A 116 7.34 14.39 -4.66
CA HIS A 116 7.13 15.72 -4.08
C HIS A 116 6.15 16.61 -4.87
N GLU A 117 5.31 16.02 -5.72
CA GLU A 117 4.30 16.70 -6.53
C GLU A 117 2.94 16.74 -5.81
N TYR A 118 2.90 17.37 -4.63
CA TYR A 118 1.78 17.24 -3.67
C TYR A 118 0.41 17.70 -4.18
N ALA A 119 0.35 18.75 -4.99
CA ALA A 119 -0.93 19.22 -5.55
C ALA A 119 -1.54 18.19 -6.50
N GLN A 120 -0.74 17.61 -7.39
CA GLN A 120 -1.17 16.56 -8.32
C GLN A 120 -1.47 15.26 -7.57
N ALA A 121 -0.68 14.92 -6.54
CA ALA A 121 -0.95 13.78 -5.68
C ALA A 121 -2.34 13.90 -5.04
N ARG A 122 -2.67 15.07 -4.48
CA ARG A 122 -3.98 15.32 -3.87
C ARG A 122 -5.11 15.13 -4.87
N GLU A 123 -5.02 15.72 -6.06
CA GLU A 123 -6.06 15.61 -7.10
C GLU A 123 -6.36 14.15 -7.47
N LEU A 124 -5.31 13.35 -7.73
CA LEU A 124 -5.44 11.94 -8.08
C LEU A 124 -6.02 11.10 -6.94
N LEU A 125 -5.59 11.37 -5.70
CA LEU A 125 -6.06 10.66 -4.52
C LEU A 125 -7.51 11.03 -4.15
N GLU A 126 -7.91 12.29 -4.34
CA GLU A 126 -9.30 12.74 -4.16
C GLU A 126 -10.22 12.09 -5.19
N GLU A 127 -9.82 12.01 -6.47
CA GLU A 127 -10.56 11.29 -7.51
C GLU A 127 -10.72 9.79 -7.15
N SER A 128 -9.63 9.15 -6.71
CA SER A 128 -9.65 7.75 -6.26
C SER A 128 -10.60 7.55 -5.07
N LEU A 129 -10.50 8.39 -4.04
CA LEU A 129 -11.35 8.31 -2.84
C LEU A 129 -12.83 8.54 -3.18
N GLN A 130 -13.13 9.46 -4.11
CA GLN A 130 -14.49 9.67 -4.59
C GLN A 130 -15.06 8.40 -5.26
N LEU A 131 -14.27 7.74 -6.11
CA LEU A 131 -14.67 6.48 -6.74
C LEU A 131 -14.85 5.36 -5.72
N SER A 132 -13.88 5.13 -4.83
CA SER A 132 -14.02 4.13 -3.76
C SER A 132 -15.22 4.41 -2.85
N ASN A 133 -15.57 5.69 -2.64
CA ASN A 133 -16.81 6.05 -1.94
C ASN A 133 -18.06 5.64 -2.69
N ALA A 134 -18.15 5.94 -3.99
CA ALA A 134 -19.28 5.55 -4.83
C ALA A 134 -19.43 4.03 -4.98
N LEU A 135 -18.33 3.29 -4.91
CA LEU A 135 -18.28 1.83 -5.00
C LEU A 135 -18.47 1.12 -3.66
N GLU A 136 -18.56 1.86 -2.55
CA GLU A 136 -18.55 1.30 -1.18
C GLU A 136 -17.31 0.42 -0.89
N ASP A 137 -16.20 0.69 -1.58
CA ASP A 137 -14.93 -0.03 -1.41
C ASP A 137 -14.19 0.47 -0.17
N ALA A 138 -14.36 -0.23 0.95
CA ALA A 138 -13.71 0.08 2.22
C ALA A 138 -12.17 0.05 2.13
N GLN A 139 -11.60 -0.87 1.34
CA GLN A 139 -10.15 -0.99 1.23
C GLN A 139 -9.56 0.20 0.46
N GLY A 140 -10.15 0.55 -0.69
CA GLY A 140 -9.73 1.72 -1.46
C GLY A 140 -9.93 3.03 -0.71
N LYS A 141 -11.01 3.17 0.07
CA LYS A 141 -11.21 4.32 0.98
C LYS A 141 -10.07 4.44 1.99
N ALA A 142 -9.71 3.36 2.66
CA ALA A 142 -8.64 3.36 3.67
C ALA A 142 -7.29 3.77 3.07
N PHE A 143 -6.94 3.24 1.88
CA PHE A 143 -5.72 3.64 1.16
C PHE A 143 -5.74 5.11 0.75
N GLY A 144 -6.84 5.58 0.15
CA GLY A 144 -6.98 6.97 -0.28
C GLY A 144 -6.85 7.94 0.90
N LEU A 145 -7.50 7.65 2.03
CA LEU A 145 -7.40 8.44 3.26
C LEU A 145 -5.97 8.45 3.80
N ASN A 146 -5.29 7.29 3.85
CA ASN A 146 -3.91 7.22 4.33
C ASN A 146 -2.98 8.13 3.50
N ASN A 147 -3.05 7.99 2.18
CA ASN A 147 -2.20 8.75 1.27
C ASN A 147 -2.53 10.24 1.28
N LEU A 148 -3.80 10.63 1.37
CA LEU A 148 -4.18 12.03 1.52
C LEU A 148 -3.70 12.61 2.86
N GLY A 149 -3.71 11.82 3.93
CA GLY A 149 -3.15 12.20 5.21
C GLY A 149 -1.64 12.48 5.14
N LEU A 150 -0.90 11.63 4.42
CA LEU A 150 0.53 11.87 4.14
C LEU A 150 0.76 13.12 3.28
N VAL A 151 -0.07 13.36 2.25
CA VAL A 151 -0.01 14.60 1.46
C VAL A 151 -0.27 15.82 2.35
N ALA A 152 -1.26 15.76 3.23
CA ALA A 152 -1.56 16.84 4.18
C ALA A 152 -0.38 17.14 5.11
N LEU A 153 0.35 16.12 5.60
CA LEU A 153 1.59 16.30 6.35
C LEU A 153 2.65 17.06 5.54
N ARG A 154 2.87 16.67 4.28
CA ARG A 154 3.83 17.36 3.39
C ARG A 154 3.44 18.81 3.11
N MET A 155 2.15 19.12 3.15
CA MET A 155 1.61 20.46 2.98
C MET A 155 1.45 21.23 4.31
N ASN A 156 1.91 20.67 5.43
CA ASN A 156 1.79 21.23 6.78
C ASN A 156 0.34 21.50 7.23
N ASP A 157 -0.62 20.75 6.69
CA ASP A 157 -2.02 20.75 7.13
C ASP A 157 -2.21 19.62 8.17
N LEU A 158 -1.77 19.91 9.41
CA LEU A 158 -1.72 18.91 10.48
C LEU A 158 -3.12 18.46 10.93
N GLU A 159 -4.14 19.31 10.80
CA GLU A 159 -5.52 18.97 11.16
C GLU A 159 -6.11 17.95 10.18
N ARG A 160 -5.98 18.20 8.87
CA ARG A 160 -6.44 17.23 7.86
C ARG A 160 -5.63 15.94 7.93
N ALA A 161 -4.32 16.03 8.11
CA ALA A 161 -3.47 14.87 8.31
C ALA A 161 -3.96 14.00 9.47
N GLN A 162 -4.26 14.62 10.62
CA GLN A 162 -4.78 13.91 11.78
C GLN A 162 -6.10 13.18 11.50
N SER A 163 -7.06 13.87 10.89
CA SER A 163 -8.36 13.26 10.57
C SER A 163 -8.17 12.07 9.63
N MET A 164 -7.48 12.29 8.51
CA MET A 164 -7.35 11.30 7.44
C MET A 164 -6.56 10.06 7.87
N LEU A 165 -5.47 10.23 8.62
CA LEU A 165 -4.66 9.10 9.12
C LEU A 165 -5.37 8.31 10.23
N ARG A 166 -6.21 8.97 11.05
CA ARG A 166 -7.02 8.27 12.05
C ARG A 166 -8.14 7.48 11.38
N ASP A 167 -8.80 8.07 10.40
CA ASP A 167 -9.87 7.40 9.65
C ASP A 167 -9.33 6.21 8.84
N SER A 168 -8.15 6.35 8.22
CA SER A 168 -7.49 5.23 7.53
C SER A 168 -7.14 4.10 8.49
N LEU A 169 -6.55 4.41 9.66
CA LEU A 169 -6.22 3.42 10.68
C LEU A 169 -7.48 2.69 11.18
N ALA A 170 -8.55 3.42 11.46
CA ALA A 170 -9.81 2.82 11.91
C ALA A 170 -10.37 1.84 10.87
N GLN A 171 -10.32 2.18 9.58
CA GLN A 171 -10.77 1.29 8.51
C GLN A 171 -9.86 0.07 8.33
N PHE A 172 -8.53 0.26 8.29
CA PHE A 172 -7.59 -0.87 8.22
C PHE A 172 -7.74 -1.80 9.42
N TRP A 173 -8.01 -1.26 10.61
CA TRP A 173 -8.25 -2.06 11.80
C TRP A 173 -9.52 -2.90 11.67
N GLN A 174 -10.62 -2.33 11.19
CA GLN A 174 -11.87 -3.07 10.91
C GLN A 174 -11.66 -4.18 9.87
N LEU A 175 -10.84 -3.92 8.85
CA LEU A 175 -10.44 -4.89 7.83
C LEU A 175 -9.45 -5.95 8.33
N ARG A 176 -8.94 -5.81 9.56
CA ARG A 176 -7.85 -6.63 10.13
C ARG A 176 -6.57 -6.60 9.29
N ASP A 177 -6.32 -5.50 8.59
CA ASP A 177 -5.14 -5.29 7.76
C ASP A 177 -3.98 -4.79 8.61
N GLN A 178 -3.26 -5.72 9.24
CA GLN A 178 -2.14 -5.42 10.13
C GLN A 178 -1.01 -4.64 9.45
N ARG A 179 -0.74 -4.93 8.17
CA ARG A 179 0.31 -4.25 7.42
C ARG A 179 -0.02 -2.78 7.24
N ASN A 180 -1.23 -2.48 6.77
CA ASN A 180 -1.61 -1.10 6.50
C ASN A 180 -1.98 -0.32 7.77
N CYS A 181 -2.38 -1.00 8.85
CA CYS A 181 -2.42 -0.37 10.17
C CYS A 181 -1.03 0.13 10.60
N ALA A 182 0.03 -0.65 10.35
CA ALA A 182 1.39 -0.22 10.67
C ALA A 182 1.80 1.03 9.88
N GLU A 183 1.44 1.10 8.60
CA GLU A 183 1.70 2.29 7.77
C GLU A 183 0.93 3.52 8.27
N ALA A 184 -0.34 3.37 8.62
CA ALA A 184 -1.12 4.47 9.19
C ALA A 184 -0.55 4.94 10.55
N LEU A 185 -0.07 4.01 11.39
CA LEU A 185 0.63 4.32 12.65
C LEU A 185 1.95 5.06 12.41
N GLU A 186 2.71 4.72 11.35
CA GLU A 186 3.91 5.45 10.94
C GLU A 186 3.57 6.89 10.54
N GLY A 187 2.49 7.09 9.78
CA GLY A 187 1.97 8.43 9.46
C GLY A 187 1.57 9.22 10.71
N LEU A 188 0.89 8.58 11.67
CA LEU A 188 0.52 9.21 12.95
C LEU A 188 1.74 9.51 13.84
N ALA A 189 2.78 8.69 13.76
CA ALA A 189 4.06 8.96 14.43
C ALA A 189 4.74 10.19 13.83
N GLU A 190 4.75 10.31 12.49
CA GLU A 190 5.26 11.49 11.79
C GLU A 190 4.47 12.76 12.19
N LEU A 191 3.14 12.67 12.23
CA LEU A 191 2.29 13.75 12.73
C LEU A 191 2.63 14.15 14.17
N ALA A 192 2.82 13.17 15.07
CA ALA A 192 3.17 13.42 16.45
C ALA A 192 4.54 14.12 16.57
N VAL A 193 5.52 13.76 15.73
CA VAL A 193 6.79 14.50 15.62
C VAL A 193 6.54 15.94 15.21
N ALA A 194 5.75 16.18 14.17
CA ALA A 194 5.44 17.52 13.68
C ALA A 194 4.75 18.41 14.74
N GLN A 195 4.00 17.79 15.65
CA GLN A 195 3.35 18.46 16.79
C GLN A 195 4.26 18.63 18.02
N GLY A 196 5.50 18.14 18.00
CA GLY A 196 6.41 18.17 19.15
C GLY A 196 6.15 17.10 20.21
N HIS A 197 5.31 16.11 19.91
CA HIS A 197 4.95 15.02 20.82
C HIS A 197 5.90 13.81 20.63
N ALA A 198 7.19 14.01 20.90
CA ALA A 198 8.24 12.99 20.64
C ALA A 198 8.00 11.64 21.34
N LEU A 199 7.49 11.67 22.58
CA LEU A 199 7.13 10.46 23.32
C LEU A 199 6.02 9.66 22.61
N ARG A 200 4.93 10.34 22.22
CA ARG A 200 3.82 9.72 21.47
C ARG A 200 4.29 9.17 20.12
N ALA A 201 5.18 9.88 19.44
CA ALA A 201 5.77 9.41 18.19
C ALA A 201 6.57 8.12 18.37
N ALA A 202 7.43 8.05 19.41
CA ALA A 202 8.21 6.85 19.73
C ALA A 202 7.32 5.63 19.99
N GLN A 203 6.24 5.86 20.75
CA GLN A 203 5.22 4.86 21.07
C GLN A 203 4.54 4.33 19.79
N LEU A 204 4.00 5.21 18.95
CA LEU A 204 3.35 4.83 17.69
C LEU A 204 4.30 4.10 16.74
N LEU A 205 5.55 4.57 16.60
CA LEU A 205 6.54 3.97 15.72
C LEU A 205 6.98 2.57 16.19
N ALA A 206 7.04 2.36 17.52
CA ALA A 206 7.31 1.05 18.10
C ALA A 206 6.16 0.07 17.83
N ALA A 207 4.92 0.50 18.04
CA ALA A 207 3.74 -0.31 17.74
C ALA A 207 3.67 -0.68 16.25
N ALA A 208 3.92 0.27 15.34
CA ALA A 208 3.97 0.01 13.91
C ALA A 208 5.03 -1.05 13.55
N SER A 209 6.21 -0.95 14.15
CA SER A 209 7.30 -1.91 13.92
C SER A 209 6.96 -3.31 14.45
N ALA A 210 6.30 -3.41 15.60
CA ALA A 210 5.83 -4.69 16.13
C ALA A 210 4.80 -5.34 15.20
N LEU A 211 3.84 -4.56 14.68
CA LEU A 211 2.86 -5.06 13.71
C LEU A 211 3.52 -5.56 12.43
N ARG A 212 4.46 -4.80 11.84
CA ARG A 212 5.20 -5.24 10.65
C ARG A 212 5.97 -6.52 10.90
N MET A 213 6.66 -6.65 12.04
CA MET A 213 7.36 -7.87 12.42
C MET A 213 6.39 -9.06 12.57
N GLY A 214 5.22 -8.84 13.17
CA GLY A 214 4.21 -9.88 13.38
C GLY A 214 3.68 -10.52 12.09
N VAL A 215 3.63 -9.76 10.99
CA VAL A 215 3.21 -10.27 9.66
C VAL A 215 4.36 -10.52 8.69
N GLY A 216 5.62 -10.34 9.11
CA GLY A 216 6.78 -10.43 8.23
C GLY A 216 6.79 -9.39 7.11
N ALA A 217 6.14 -8.24 7.29
CA ALA A 217 6.07 -7.19 6.28
C ALA A 217 7.39 -6.42 6.21
N VAL A 218 8.09 -6.56 5.09
CA VAL A 218 9.32 -5.83 4.80
C VAL A 218 8.99 -4.41 4.34
N ARG A 219 9.72 -3.42 4.85
CA ARG A 219 9.66 -2.03 4.35
C ARG A 219 10.39 -1.93 3.01
N ASN A 220 9.74 -1.34 2.01
CA ASN A 220 10.40 -0.95 0.77
C ASN A 220 11.34 0.25 0.99
N ALA A 221 12.06 0.66 -0.06
CA ALA A 221 13.06 1.72 0.05
C ALA A 221 12.48 3.06 0.55
N TYR A 222 11.28 3.42 0.08
CA TYR A 222 10.58 4.63 0.52
C TYR A 222 10.13 4.53 1.98
N GLU A 223 9.43 3.45 2.35
CA GLU A 223 8.97 3.21 3.72
C GLU A 223 10.15 3.20 4.71
N GLN A 224 11.27 2.58 4.34
CA GLN A 224 12.46 2.53 5.16
C GLN A 224 13.09 3.92 5.36
N HIS A 225 13.13 4.74 4.31
CA HIS A 225 13.61 6.12 4.41
C HIS A 225 12.73 6.94 5.38
N GLN A 226 11.41 6.83 5.24
CA GLN A 226 10.46 7.54 6.11
C GLN A 226 10.57 7.09 7.57
N TYR A 227 10.66 5.77 7.80
CA TYR A 227 10.87 5.21 9.13
C TYR A 227 12.11 5.80 9.81
N LEU A 228 13.25 5.83 9.11
CA LEU A 228 14.50 6.37 9.65
C LEU A 228 14.42 7.88 9.93
N ALA A 229 13.73 8.63 9.07
CA ALA A 229 13.52 10.06 9.27
C ALA A 229 12.71 10.34 10.56
N ILE A 230 11.62 9.59 10.77
CA ILE A 230 10.81 9.69 11.99
C ILE A 230 11.65 9.31 13.22
N GLN A 231 12.41 8.22 13.15
CA GLN A 231 13.28 7.77 14.24
C GLN A 231 14.34 8.83 14.61
N ALA A 232 14.98 9.44 13.61
CA ALA A 232 15.95 10.50 13.83
C ALA A 232 15.32 11.73 14.50
N ALA A 233 14.13 12.14 14.05
CA ALA A 233 13.41 13.28 14.63
C ALA A 233 12.95 13.02 16.07
N ILE A 234 12.54 11.78 16.40
CA ILE A 234 12.26 11.37 17.77
C ILE A 234 13.52 11.48 18.63
N SER A 235 14.64 10.93 18.14
CA SER A 235 15.90 10.85 18.89
C SER A 235 16.53 12.23 19.12
N ALA A 236 16.21 13.21 18.28
CA ALA A 236 16.61 14.60 18.46
C ALA A 236 15.85 15.32 19.58
N ASN A 237 14.67 14.81 19.97
CA ASN A 237 13.74 15.47 20.90
C ASN A 237 13.40 14.61 22.13
N LEU A 238 14.01 13.43 22.28
CA LEU A 238 13.79 12.51 23.39
C LEU A 238 15.10 11.84 23.78
N GLU A 239 15.47 11.91 25.07
CA GLU A 239 16.69 11.29 25.56
C GLU A 239 16.62 9.75 25.50
N ALA A 240 17.79 9.09 25.42
CA ALA A 240 17.87 7.64 25.24
C ALA A 240 17.12 6.80 26.30
N PRO A 241 17.14 7.15 27.61
CA PRO A 241 16.39 6.42 28.63
C PRO A 241 14.88 6.51 28.43
N ASP A 242 14.37 7.71 28.11
CA ASP A 242 12.95 7.95 27.86
C ASP A 242 12.50 7.27 26.57
N LEU A 243 13.35 7.25 25.54
CA LEU A 243 13.11 6.53 24.30
C LEU A 243 13.03 5.00 24.54
N ALA A 244 13.90 4.45 25.37
CA ALA A 244 13.84 3.03 25.72
C ALA A 244 12.52 2.71 26.44
N LEU A 245 12.11 3.53 27.41
CA LEU A 245 10.84 3.35 28.12
C LEU A 245 9.62 3.50 27.20
N ALA A 246 9.67 4.45 26.27
CA ALA A 246 8.60 4.70 25.32
C ALA A 246 8.34 3.52 24.38
N THR A 247 9.39 2.77 24.02
CA THR A 247 9.30 1.72 22.99
C THR A 247 8.96 0.34 23.56
N ILE A 248 9.20 0.10 24.85
CA ILE A 248 8.97 -1.22 25.50
C ILE A 248 7.52 -1.70 25.33
N PRO A 249 6.46 -0.91 25.65
CA PRO A 249 5.10 -1.42 25.52
C PRO A 249 4.70 -1.65 24.06
N GLY A 250 5.19 -0.82 23.14
CA GLY A 250 4.89 -0.92 21.71
C GLY A 250 5.40 -2.22 21.08
N GLN A 251 6.46 -2.82 21.62
CA GLN A 251 7.00 -4.11 21.15
C GLN A 251 6.08 -5.30 21.47
N GLY A 252 5.17 -5.17 22.44
CA GLY A 252 4.23 -6.22 22.85
C GLY A 252 2.77 -5.96 22.47
N MET A 253 2.47 -4.82 21.83
CA MET A 253 1.08 -4.44 21.52
C MET A 253 0.47 -5.34 20.45
N SER A 254 -0.74 -5.84 20.75
CA SER A 254 -1.63 -6.39 19.74
C SER A 254 -2.14 -5.29 18.80
N LEU A 255 -2.66 -5.69 17.64
CA LEU A 255 -3.31 -4.78 16.69
C LEU A 255 -4.39 -3.90 17.36
N GLU A 256 -5.21 -4.51 18.22
CA GLU A 256 -6.28 -3.80 18.92
C GLU A 256 -5.74 -2.75 19.90
N GLN A 257 -4.70 -3.08 20.66
CA GLN A 257 -4.07 -2.14 21.60
C GLN A 257 -3.43 -0.97 20.85
N ALA A 258 -2.68 -1.26 19.78
CA ALA A 258 -2.04 -0.24 18.96
C ALA A 258 -3.07 0.70 18.32
N ALA A 259 -4.16 0.14 17.76
CA ALA A 259 -5.23 0.91 17.13
C ALA A 259 -5.97 1.80 18.14
N ARG A 260 -6.41 1.25 19.28
CA ARG A 260 -7.09 2.03 20.33
C ARG A 260 -6.22 3.15 20.88
N TYR A 261 -4.94 2.88 21.15
CA TYR A 261 -4.02 3.89 21.64
C TYR A 261 -3.87 5.05 20.64
N ALA A 262 -3.66 4.74 19.37
CA ALA A 262 -3.52 5.74 18.32
C ALA A 262 -4.81 6.56 18.11
N LEU A 263 -5.96 5.92 18.24
CA LEU A 263 -7.29 6.53 18.21
C LEU A 263 -7.64 7.26 19.53
N GLY A 264 -6.78 7.23 20.55
CA GLY A 264 -7.06 7.90 21.84
C GLY A 264 -8.17 7.25 22.66
N GLU A 265 -8.51 6.00 22.33
CA GLU A 265 -9.50 5.16 23.02
C GLU A 265 -8.87 4.26 24.09
N GLY A 266 -7.56 4.40 24.34
CA GLY A 266 -6.82 3.63 25.33
C GLY A 266 -5.56 4.35 25.81
N GLU A 267 -5.16 4.07 27.04
CA GLU A 267 -3.90 4.54 27.60
C GLU A 267 -2.72 3.69 27.09
N TRP A 268 -1.52 4.28 27.09
CA TRP A 268 -0.29 3.54 26.85
C TRP A 268 0.06 2.73 28.11
N THR A 269 -0.56 1.57 28.27
CA THR A 269 -0.33 0.71 29.44
C THR A 269 0.40 -0.57 29.03
N SER A 270 1.53 -0.81 29.70
CA SER A 270 2.35 -2.04 29.67
C SER A 270 1.59 -3.27 30.10
#